data_AF-A0A0D2IZ31-F1
#
_entry.id   AF-A0A0D2IZ31-F1
#
_cell.length_a   1.000
_cell.length_b   1.000
_cell.length_c   1.000
_cell.angle_alpha   90.00
_cell.angle_beta   90.00
_cell.angle_gamma   90.00
#
_symmetry.space_group_name_H-M   'P 1'
#
loop_
_entity.id
_entity.type
_entity.pdbx_description
1 polymer ?
#
loop_
_entity_poly.entity_id
_entity_poly.type
_entity_poly.pdbx_seq_one_letter_code
_entity_poly.pdbx_strand_id
1 'polypeptide(L)'
;MYGQTNCWALPEGKYGAYRGLDGEVYIMTQRSALNLSYQGTGIVTSVPSDSPDDYTALMDLKKKPKLREKYGILDEWVMPFEVIPIIEIPGYGDKAAQTVCEQLKVQSQNDTAKLAEAKGLVYLKGFTDGVMLVGPHAGRKVSEAKPVIRDEMVAAGQAMPYSEPEKTVGAGEGGWTAPHRIAAAAAAAAAAAAAAAAAAAAAAAAVAAAGGGGGGGSVVMAAVL
;
A
#
# COMPACT_ATOMS: atom_id res chain seq x y z
N MET A 1 -5.06 -2.48 -4.27
CA MET A 1 -3.83 -3.31 -4.37
C MET A 1 -3.23 -3.29 -5.77
N TYR A 2 -4.02 -3.26 -6.85
CA TYR A 2 -3.48 -3.21 -8.21
C TYR A 2 -2.63 -1.99 -8.58
N GLY A 3 -2.76 -0.88 -7.85
CA GLY A 3 -2.04 0.38 -8.11
C GLY A 3 -0.91 0.63 -7.12
N GLN A 4 -0.35 -0.43 -6.55
CA GLN A 4 0.79 -0.30 -5.65
C GLN A 4 2.02 0.14 -6.45
N THR A 5 2.84 0.99 -5.84
CA THR A 5 4.14 1.41 -6.42
C THR A 5 5.31 1.08 -5.51
N ASN A 6 5.05 1.02 -4.20
CA ASN A 6 6.04 0.77 -3.16
C ASN A 6 5.33 0.45 -1.81
N CYS A 7 6.11 0.31 -0.75
CA CYS A 7 5.62 0.29 0.64
C CYS A 7 6.33 1.34 1.49
N TRP A 8 5.70 1.74 2.59
CA TRP A 8 6.24 2.65 3.58
C TRP A 8 6.54 1.91 4.88
N ALA A 9 7.76 2.08 5.38
CA ALA A 9 8.17 1.70 6.71
C ALA A 9 8.82 2.90 7.40
N LEU A 10 8.85 2.93 8.73
CA LEU A 10 9.49 3.97 9.53
C LEU A 10 11.01 3.69 9.60
N PRO A 11 11.90 4.64 9.25
CA PRO A 11 13.35 4.43 9.33
C PRO A 11 13.83 4.10 10.73
N GLU A 12 13.25 4.76 11.73
CA GLU A 12 13.55 4.55 13.14
C GLU A 12 12.64 3.49 13.79
N GLY A 13 11.79 2.82 13.00
CA GLY A 13 10.88 1.79 13.47
C GLY A 13 11.61 0.55 13.97
N LYS A 14 11.17 0.00 15.10
CA LYS A 14 11.66 -1.28 15.62
C LYS A 14 10.79 -2.42 15.08
N TYR A 15 11.35 -3.18 14.16
CA TYR A 15 10.70 -4.34 13.54
C TYR A 15 11.35 -5.63 14.02
N GLY A 16 10.54 -6.68 14.16
CA GLY A 16 10.99 -8.03 14.45
C GLY A 16 10.49 -9.01 13.38
N ALA A 17 11.16 -10.16 13.29
CA ALA A 17 10.72 -11.30 12.50
C ALA A 17 10.00 -12.28 13.43
N TYR A 18 8.72 -12.55 13.15
CA TYR A 18 7.85 -13.39 13.97
C TYR A 18 7.38 -14.58 13.15
N ARG A 19 7.50 -15.78 13.72
CA ARG A 19 6.98 -16.99 13.07
C ARG A 19 5.47 -17.10 13.31
N GLY A 20 4.70 -17.22 12.23
CA GLY A 20 3.27 -17.51 12.26
C GLY A 20 2.95 -18.97 12.55
N LEU A 21 1.67 -19.26 12.77
CA LEU A 21 1.17 -20.61 13.04
C LEU A 21 1.25 -21.54 11.82
N ASP A 22 1.26 -20.94 10.62
CA ASP A 22 1.50 -21.57 9.32
C ASP A 22 2.98 -21.87 9.06
N GLY A 23 3.87 -21.46 9.97
CA GLY A 23 5.32 -21.60 9.81
C GLY A 23 5.96 -20.51 8.96
N GLU A 24 5.19 -19.55 8.45
CA GLU A 24 5.72 -18.39 7.73
C GLU A 24 6.38 -17.39 8.68
N VAL A 25 7.19 -16.49 8.13
CA VAL A 25 7.86 -15.44 8.90
C VAL A 25 7.34 -14.07 8.48
N TYR A 26 6.80 -13.34 9.45
CA TYR A 26 6.26 -12.01 9.27
C TYR A 26 7.20 -10.95 9.84
N ILE A 27 7.41 -9.88 9.08
CA ILE A 27 8.14 -8.70 9.55
C ILE A 27 7.13 -7.63 9.95
N MET A 28 7.09 -7.29 11.23
CA MET A 28 6.18 -6.27 11.76
C MET A 28 6.75 -5.65 13.03
N THR A 29 6.12 -4.60 13.54
CA THR A 29 6.48 -4.09 14.86
C THR A 29 6.14 -5.09 15.96
N GLN A 30 6.92 -5.11 17.04
CA GLN A 30 6.65 -5.95 18.21
C GLN A 30 5.24 -5.74 18.77
N ARG A 31 4.71 -4.52 18.67
CA ARG A 31 3.37 -4.21 19.16
C ARG A 31 2.27 -4.88 18.33
N SER A 32 2.43 -4.90 17.00
CA SER A 32 1.48 -5.56 16.10
C SER A 32 1.44 -7.07 16.34
N ALA A 33 2.61 -7.69 16.56
CA ALA A 33 2.72 -9.12 16.88
C ALA A 33 2.07 -9.50 18.23
N LEU A 34 1.90 -8.54 19.14
CA LEU A 34 1.31 -8.75 20.47
C LEU A 34 -0.17 -8.33 20.56
N ASN A 35 -0.81 -7.97 19.44
CA ASN A 35 -2.25 -7.64 19.31
C ASN A 35 -2.80 -6.54 20.25
N LEU A 36 -1.96 -5.63 20.76
CA LEU A 36 -2.36 -4.68 21.82
C LEU A 36 -1.92 -3.22 21.61
N SER A 37 -1.77 -2.76 20.36
CA SER A 37 -1.61 -1.32 20.11
C SER A 37 -2.31 -0.85 18.85
N TYR A 38 -3.02 0.28 18.97
CA TYR A 38 -3.67 1.02 17.89
C TYR A 38 -2.64 1.65 16.93
N GLN A 39 -1.94 0.86 16.10
CA GLN A 39 -0.89 1.35 15.18
C GLN A 39 -0.70 0.55 13.89
N GLY A 40 -1.39 -0.57 13.68
CA GLY A 40 -1.14 -1.47 12.57
C GLY A 40 0.24 -2.15 12.66
N THR A 41 0.65 -2.72 11.53
CA THR A 41 1.92 -3.48 11.43
C THR A 41 3.18 -2.60 11.45
N GLY A 42 3.02 -1.29 11.28
CA GLY A 42 4.11 -0.34 11.03
C GLY A 42 4.67 -0.39 9.61
N ILE A 43 4.06 -1.17 8.72
CA ILE A 43 4.35 -1.22 7.28
C ILE A 43 3.04 -0.90 6.55
N VAL A 44 3.07 0.09 5.66
CA VAL A 44 1.88 0.59 4.94
C VAL A 44 2.08 0.44 3.45
N THR A 45 1.04 0.02 2.73
CA THR A 45 1.07 -0.07 1.26
C THR A 45 0.97 1.33 0.64
N SER A 46 1.70 1.59 -0.45
CA SER A 46 1.60 2.86 -1.18
C SER A 46 0.73 2.69 -2.43
N VAL A 47 -0.40 3.40 -2.52
CA VAL A 47 -1.27 3.45 -3.70
C VAL A 47 -1.49 4.92 -4.12
N PRO A 48 -0.52 5.53 -4.83
CA PRO A 48 -0.51 6.98 -5.12
C PRO A 48 -1.67 7.51 -5.96
N SER A 49 -2.43 6.66 -6.65
CA SER A 49 -3.57 7.07 -7.47
C SER A 49 -4.77 7.52 -6.62
N ASP A 50 -4.95 6.89 -5.46
CA ASP A 50 -6.16 6.99 -4.64
C ASP A 50 -5.87 7.37 -3.18
N SER A 51 -4.60 7.47 -2.80
CA SER A 51 -4.16 7.89 -1.46
C SER A 51 -3.34 9.19 -1.55
N PRO A 52 -3.88 10.33 -1.07
CA PRO A 52 -3.18 11.62 -1.06
C PRO A 52 -1.85 11.60 -0.30
N ASP A 53 -1.79 10.85 0.81
CA ASP A 53 -0.57 10.67 1.60
C ASP A 53 0.53 9.98 0.76
N ASP A 54 0.16 8.91 0.03
CA ASP A 54 1.09 8.14 -0.80
C ASP A 54 1.56 8.95 -2.02
N TYR A 55 0.63 9.65 -2.68
CA TYR A 55 0.93 10.53 -3.80
C TYR A 55 1.98 11.57 -3.40
N THR A 56 1.74 12.28 -2.30
CA THR A 56 2.64 13.34 -1.88
C THR A 56 3.99 12.83 -1.39
N ALA A 57 4.02 11.69 -0.70
CA ALA A 57 5.27 11.04 -0.28
C ALA A 57 6.11 10.58 -1.48
N LEU A 58 5.49 9.93 -2.48
CA LEU A 58 6.18 9.54 -3.72
C LEU A 58 6.70 10.77 -4.48
N MET A 59 5.88 11.81 -4.62
CA MET A 59 6.28 13.04 -5.31
C MET A 59 7.40 13.78 -4.56
N ASP A 60 7.39 13.77 -3.22
CA ASP A 60 8.47 14.32 -2.41
C ASP A 60 9.79 13.58 -2.66
N LEU A 61 9.76 12.24 -2.71
CA LEU A 61 10.96 11.45 -3.04
C LEU A 61 11.47 11.76 -4.46
N LYS A 62 10.57 11.87 -5.45
CA LYS A 62 10.97 12.25 -6.81
C LYS A 62 11.60 13.66 -6.86
N LYS A 63 10.97 14.64 -6.23
CA LYS A 63 11.37 16.07 -6.29
C LYS A 63 12.57 16.43 -5.42
N LYS A 64 12.84 15.69 -4.34
CA LYS A 64 13.85 16.04 -3.33
C LYS A 64 14.98 15.01 -3.28
N PRO A 65 16.04 15.13 -4.12
CA PRO A 65 17.19 14.22 -4.08
C PRO A 65 17.84 14.10 -2.69
N LYS A 66 17.90 15.19 -1.92
CA LYS A 66 18.43 15.17 -0.54
C LYS A 66 17.62 14.27 0.40
N LEU A 67 16.32 14.12 0.16
CA LEU A 67 15.48 13.22 0.95
C LEU A 67 15.83 11.76 0.65
N ARG A 68 16.10 11.45 -0.63
CA ARG A 68 16.60 10.13 -1.05
C ARG A 68 17.97 9.85 -0.44
N GLU A 69 18.91 10.78 -0.57
CA GLU A 69 20.27 10.67 -0.02
C GLU A 69 20.26 10.43 1.50
N LYS A 70 19.42 11.18 2.25
CA LYS A 70 19.27 11.02 3.70
C LYS A 70 18.97 9.59 4.13
N TYR A 71 18.16 8.88 3.35
CA TYR A 71 17.71 7.52 3.66
C TYR A 71 18.39 6.46 2.78
N GLY A 72 19.41 6.81 2.00
CA GLY A 72 20.11 5.88 1.11
C GLY A 72 19.25 5.30 -0.01
N ILE A 73 18.25 6.04 -0.48
CA ILE A 73 17.30 5.59 -1.52
C ILE A 73 17.90 5.84 -2.90
N LEU A 74 17.99 4.79 -3.71
CA LEU A 74 18.49 4.90 -5.08
C LEU A 74 17.42 5.45 -6.04
N ASP A 75 17.86 6.16 -7.07
CA ASP A 75 16.98 6.76 -8.09
C ASP A 75 16.13 5.70 -8.81
N GLU A 76 16.72 4.55 -9.11
CA GLU A 76 16.03 3.39 -9.71
C GLU A 76 14.87 2.85 -8.86
N TRP A 77 14.85 3.11 -7.54
CA TRP A 77 13.77 2.62 -6.66
C TRP A 77 12.58 3.57 -6.59
N VAL A 78 12.66 4.74 -7.24
CA VAL A 78 11.62 5.78 -7.14
C VAL A 78 11.25 6.33 -8.52
N MET A 79 12.24 6.67 -9.32
CA MET A 79 12.05 7.41 -10.57
C MET A 79 11.18 6.65 -11.59
N PRO A 80 11.35 5.32 -11.80
CA PRO A 80 10.55 4.56 -12.76
C PRO A 80 9.09 4.38 -12.36
N PHE A 81 8.75 4.51 -11.08
CA PHE A 81 7.40 4.19 -10.59
C PHE A 81 6.45 5.36 -10.78
N GLU A 82 5.51 5.22 -11.71
CA GLU A 82 4.48 6.23 -11.98
C GLU A 82 3.16 5.92 -11.28
N VAL A 83 2.28 6.92 -11.23
CA VAL A 83 0.94 6.75 -10.65
C VAL A 83 0.09 5.90 -11.59
N ILE A 84 -0.30 4.70 -11.12
CA ILE A 84 -1.08 3.72 -11.87
C ILE A 84 -2.57 3.98 -11.63
N PRO A 85 -3.36 4.38 -12.63
CA PRO A 85 -4.80 4.58 -12.47
C PRO A 85 -5.51 3.24 -12.26
N ILE A 86 -6.29 3.12 -11.17
CA ILE A 86 -7.00 1.87 -10.83
C ILE A 86 -8.49 2.05 -10.54
N ILE A 87 -8.92 3.25 -10.19
CA ILE A 87 -10.31 3.58 -9.89
C ILE A 87 -10.63 4.90 -10.59
N GLU A 88 -11.71 4.91 -11.37
CA GLU A 88 -12.30 6.14 -11.88
C GLU A 88 -13.27 6.68 -10.84
N ILE A 89 -13.01 7.88 -10.33
CA ILE A 89 -13.91 8.56 -9.40
C ILE A 89 -14.57 9.74 -10.13
N PRO A 90 -15.89 9.69 -10.39
CA PRO A 90 -16.58 10.76 -11.11
C PRO A 90 -16.34 12.14 -10.48
N GLY A 91 -15.77 13.08 -11.24
CA GLY A 91 -15.43 14.43 -10.77
C GLY A 91 -14.00 14.59 -10.25
N TYR A 92 -13.27 13.50 -9.99
CA TYR A 92 -11.83 13.51 -9.68
C TYR A 92 -10.96 12.79 -10.73
N GLY A 93 -11.54 11.93 -11.56
CA GLY A 93 -10.84 11.17 -12.60
C GLY A 93 -10.21 9.87 -12.10
N ASP A 94 -9.26 9.34 -12.89
CA ASP A 94 -8.57 8.06 -12.68
C ASP A 94 -7.32 8.16 -11.77
N LYS A 95 -6.92 9.39 -11.43
CA LYS A 95 -5.84 9.73 -10.49
C LYS A 95 -6.35 10.68 -9.41
N ALA A 96 -7.42 10.28 -8.73
CA ALA A 96 -8.16 11.15 -7.82
C ALA A 96 -7.30 11.79 -6.71
N ALA A 97 -6.32 11.06 -6.15
CA ALA A 97 -5.41 11.61 -5.16
C ALA A 97 -4.57 12.76 -5.72
N GLN A 98 -4.03 12.59 -6.93
CA GLN A 98 -3.31 13.66 -7.64
C GLN A 98 -4.21 14.87 -7.85
N THR A 99 -5.39 14.67 -8.44
CA THR A 99 -6.35 15.74 -8.74
C THR A 99 -6.71 16.55 -7.50
N VAL A 100 -7.05 15.88 -6.39
CA VAL A 100 -7.45 16.55 -5.15
C VAL A 100 -6.27 17.24 -4.46
N CYS A 101 -5.07 16.63 -4.46
CA CYS A 101 -3.87 17.28 -3.95
C CYS A 101 -3.53 18.57 -4.71
N GLU A 102 -3.69 18.58 -6.04
CA GLU A 102 -3.49 19.76 -6.88
C GLU A 102 -4.54 20.85 -6.58
N GLN A 103 -5.82 20.48 -6.46
CA GLN A 103 -6.92 21.39 -6.12
C GLN A 103 -6.71 22.07 -4.75
N LEU A 104 -6.28 21.30 -3.73
CA LEU A 104 -6.00 21.81 -2.38
C LEU A 104 -4.60 22.47 -2.26
N LYS A 105 -3.84 22.50 -3.37
CA LYS A 105 -2.48 23.06 -3.44
C LYS A 105 -1.57 22.48 -2.36
N VAL A 106 -1.59 21.16 -2.20
CA VAL A 106 -0.72 20.43 -1.29
C VAL A 106 0.71 20.49 -1.81
N GLN A 107 1.66 20.89 -0.95
CA GLN A 107 3.05 21.12 -1.31
C GLN A 107 3.95 19.96 -0.91
N SER A 108 3.66 19.29 0.20
CA SER A 108 4.47 18.18 0.70
C SER A 108 3.70 17.24 1.59
N GLN A 109 4.29 16.09 1.90
CA GLN A 109 3.73 15.11 2.86
C GLN A 109 3.55 15.67 4.29
N ASN A 110 4.08 16.87 4.58
CA ASN A 110 3.95 17.52 5.88
C ASN A 110 2.70 18.40 6.02
N ASP A 111 1.92 18.60 4.95
CA ASP A 111 0.71 19.43 4.96
C ASP A 111 -0.48 18.64 5.56
N THR A 112 -0.33 18.18 6.80
CA THR A 112 -1.20 17.19 7.44
C THR A 112 -2.68 17.57 7.45
N ALA A 113 -3.01 18.84 7.64
CA ALA A 113 -4.40 19.31 7.63
C ALA A 113 -5.04 19.18 6.23
N LYS A 114 -4.31 19.57 5.18
CA LYS A 114 -4.79 19.47 3.80
C LYS A 114 -4.85 18.02 3.34
N LEU A 115 -3.90 17.19 3.77
CA LEU A 115 -3.89 15.76 3.48
C LEU A 115 -5.06 15.05 4.14
N ALA A 116 -5.41 15.42 5.38
CA ALA A 116 -6.59 14.89 6.05
C ALA A 116 -7.88 15.26 5.31
N GLU A 117 -8.00 16.50 4.83
CA GLU A 117 -9.12 16.94 3.98
C GLU A 117 -9.17 16.16 2.66
N ALA A 118 -8.03 16.10 1.94
CA ALA A 118 -7.90 15.37 0.67
C ALA A 118 -8.32 13.90 0.83
N LYS A 119 -7.86 13.26 1.91
CA LYS A 119 -8.16 11.86 2.22
C LYS A 119 -9.64 11.65 2.48
N GLY A 120 -10.29 12.55 3.22
CA GLY A 120 -11.74 12.48 3.44
C GLY A 120 -12.53 12.52 2.13
N LEU A 121 -12.15 13.42 1.22
CA LEU A 121 -12.80 13.59 -0.09
C LEU A 121 -12.61 12.35 -0.98
N VAL A 122 -11.36 11.89 -1.15
CA VAL A 122 -11.04 10.78 -2.06
C VAL A 122 -11.58 9.46 -1.51
N TYR A 123 -11.43 9.20 -0.21
CA TYR A 123 -11.81 7.90 0.38
C TYR A 123 -13.32 7.67 0.36
N LEU A 124 -14.10 8.65 0.82
CA LEU A 124 -15.56 8.51 0.87
C LEU A 124 -16.13 8.37 -0.54
N LYS A 125 -15.72 9.26 -1.45
CA LYS A 125 -16.23 9.28 -2.82
C LYS A 125 -15.76 8.08 -3.63
N GLY A 126 -14.51 7.64 -3.43
CA GLY A 126 -13.99 6.43 -4.08
C GLY A 126 -14.75 5.19 -3.67
N PHE A 127 -15.17 5.09 -2.41
CA PHE A 127 -15.98 3.95 -1.96
C PHE A 127 -17.40 3.97 -2.53
N THR A 128 -18.08 5.12 -2.53
CA THR A 128 -19.48 5.20 -2.98
C THR A 128 -19.62 5.24 -4.49
N ASP A 129 -18.78 6.02 -5.16
CA ASP A 129 -18.96 6.39 -6.56
C ASP A 129 -17.91 5.75 -7.47
N GLY A 130 -16.76 5.34 -6.90
CA GLY A 130 -15.64 4.82 -7.66
C GLY A 130 -15.96 3.55 -8.43
N VAL A 131 -15.41 3.47 -9.65
CA VAL A 131 -15.52 2.31 -10.54
C VAL A 131 -14.13 1.75 -10.79
N MET A 132 -13.96 0.44 -10.58
CA MET A 132 -12.70 -0.26 -10.83
C MET A 132 -12.33 -0.17 -12.31
N LEU A 133 -11.08 0.18 -12.63
CA LEU A 133 -10.56 0.24 -14.00
C LEU A 133 -9.75 -1.00 -14.40
N VAL A 134 -9.20 -1.70 -13.43
CA VAL A 134 -8.23 -2.78 -13.64
C VAL A 134 -8.64 -4.07 -12.91
N GLY A 135 -8.04 -5.17 -13.34
CA GLY A 135 -8.23 -6.49 -12.74
C GLY A 135 -9.56 -7.15 -13.13
N PRO A 136 -9.86 -8.33 -12.54
CA PRO A 136 -11.04 -9.13 -12.88
C PRO A 136 -12.39 -8.43 -12.59
N HIS A 137 -12.36 -7.39 -11.76
CA HIS A 137 -13.55 -6.65 -11.33
C HIS A 137 -13.69 -5.28 -12.02
N ALA A 138 -12.93 -5.03 -13.11
CA ALA A 138 -13.06 -3.80 -13.88
C ALA A 138 -14.52 -3.56 -14.33
N GLY A 139 -14.94 -2.30 -14.26
CA GLY A 139 -16.33 -1.86 -14.52
C GLY A 139 -17.28 -1.99 -13.32
N ARG A 140 -16.89 -2.66 -12.23
CA ARG A 140 -17.71 -2.78 -11.02
C ARG A 140 -17.50 -1.60 -10.08
N LYS A 141 -18.50 -1.32 -9.24
CA LYS A 141 -18.37 -0.34 -8.15
C LYS A 141 -17.38 -0.85 -7.09
N VAL A 142 -16.59 0.07 -6.54
CA VAL A 142 -15.61 -0.25 -5.49
C VAL A 142 -16.30 -0.87 -4.26
N SER A 143 -17.47 -0.38 -3.87
CA SER A 143 -18.27 -0.93 -2.77
C SER A 143 -18.65 -2.40 -2.95
N GLU A 144 -18.87 -2.84 -4.18
CA GLU A 144 -19.22 -4.21 -4.55
C GLU A 144 -17.98 -5.10 -4.70
N ALA A 145 -16.92 -4.57 -5.32
CA ALA A 145 -15.69 -5.31 -5.59
C ALA A 145 -14.84 -5.54 -4.33
N LYS A 146 -14.81 -4.58 -3.40
CA LYS A 146 -13.97 -4.64 -2.18
C LYS A 146 -14.12 -5.94 -1.36
N PRO A 147 -15.32 -6.39 -0.96
CA PRO A 147 -15.45 -7.63 -0.20
C PRO A 147 -15.02 -8.87 -1.00
N VAL A 148 -15.28 -8.88 -2.31
CA VAL A 148 -14.90 -10.00 -3.20
C VAL A 148 -13.38 -10.10 -3.33
N ILE A 149 -12.70 -8.98 -3.58
CA ILE A 149 -11.24 -8.92 -3.68
C ILE A 149 -10.59 -9.34 -2.35
N ARG A 150 -11.15 -8.94 -1.21
CA ARG A 150 -10.68 -9.40 0.12
C ARG A 150 -10.71 -10.93 0.19
N ASP A 151 -11.84 -11.54 -0.17
CA ASP A 151 -12.02 -12.99 -0.07
C ASP A 151 -11.11 -13.74 -1.05
N GLU A 152 -10.93 -13.22 -2.27
CA GLU A 152 -9.99 -13.75 -3.26
C GLU A 152 -8.54 -13.71 -2.74
N MET A 153 -8.10 -12.59 -2.15
CA MET A 153 -6.76 -12.46 -1.60
C MET A 153 -6.51 -13.40 -0.42
N VAL A 154 -7.51 -13.58 0.45
CA VAL A 154 -7.43 -14.53 1.58
C VAL A 154 -7.38 -15.96 1.06
N ALA A 155 -8.24 -16.31 0.09
CA ALA A 155 -8.26 -17.64 -0.51
C ALA A 155 -6.95 -17.98 -1.24
N ALA A 156 -6.29 -16.98 -1.82
CA ALA A 156 -5.00 -17.11 -2.49
C ALA A 156 -3.79 -17.14 -1.51
N GLY A 157 -4.01 -17.01 -0.20
CA GLY A 157 -2.93 -16.92 0.80
C GLY A 157 -2.11 -15.63 0.71
N GLN A 158 -2.62 -14.59 0.05
CA GLN A 158 -1.93 -13.31 -0.18
C GLN A 158 -2.31 -12.25 0.87
N ALA A 159 -3.32 -12.52 1.68
CA ALA A 159 -3.74 -11.68 2.79
C ALA A 159 -4.28 -12.55 3.93
N MET A 160 -4.17 -12.04 5.15
CA MET A 160 -4.81 -12.63 6.33
C MET A 160 -5.67 -11.57 7.03
N PRO A 161 -6.80 -11.99 7.62
CA PRO A 161 -7.56 -11.10 8.48
C PRO A 161 -6.72 -10.69 9.69
N TYR A 162 -6.72 -9.39 9.98
CA TYR A 162 -6.03 -8.82 11.12
C TYR A 162 -7.01 -7.94 11.91
N SER A 163 -6.94 -7.97 13.23
CA SER A 163 -7.86 -7.23 14.10
C SER A 163 -7.08 -6.56 15.23
N GLU A 164 -7.28 -5.26 15.38
CA GLU A 164 -6.71 -4.44 16.45
C GLU A 164 -7.85 -3.71 17.20
N PRO A 165 -7.65 -3.35 18.46
CA PRO A 165 -8.57 -2.46 19.15
C PRO A 165 -8.61 -1.07 18.48
N GLU A 166 -9.81 -0.51 18.31
CA GLU A 166 -10.04 0.80 17.66
C GLU A 166 -9.35 1.96 18.42
N LYS A 167 -9.06 1.77 19.70
CA LYS A 167 -8.38 2.76 20.55
C LYS A 167 -7.42 2.02 21.47
N THR A 168 -6.41 2.72 21.96
CA THR A 168 -5.51 2.17 22.98
C THR A 168 -6.34 1.69 24.17
N VAL A 169 -6.27 0.39 24.45
CA VAL A 169 -6.86 -0.19 25.66
C VAL A 169 -5.80 -0.10 26.74
N GLY A 170 -6.00 0.82 27.69
CA GLY A 170 -5.07 0.98 28.81
C GLY A 170 -5.12 -0.22 29.75
N ALA A 171 -3.99 -0.93 29.88
CA ALA A 171 -3.75 -1.78 31.03
C ALA A 171 -3.24 -0.91 32.19
N GLY A 172 -3.72 -1.16 33.42
CA GLY A 172 -3.27 -0.46 34.62
C GLY A 172 -1.75 -0.51 34.79
N GLU A 173 -1.21 0.62 35.27
CA GLU A 173 0.18 0.91 35.69
C GLU A 173 1.30 0.02 35.13
N GLY A 174 1.92 0.46 34.03
CA GLY A 174 3.11 -0.20 33.47
C GLY A 174 3.68 0.43 32.20
N GLY A 175 3.69 1.76 32.12
CA GLY A 175 4.55 2.58 31.24
C GLY A 175 4.35 2.52 29.71
N TRP A 176 3.85 3.60 29.09
CA TRP A 176 3.97 3.86 27.64
C TRP A 176 3.98 5.36 27.31
N THR A 177 5.03 5.86 26.66
CA THR A 177 5.08 7.09 25.83
C THR A 177 6.07 6.82 24.68
N ALA A 178 5.95 7.31 23.44
CA ALA A 178 5.64 8.66 22.95
C ALA A 178 5.10 8.61 21.48
N PRO A 179 4.60 9.73 20.91
CA PRO A 179 4.08 9.77 19.54
C PRO A 179 5.22 9.91 18.51
N HIS A 180 5.16 9.19 17.40
CA HIS A 180 6.17 9.27 16.35
C HIS A 180 5.57 9.47 14.95
N ARG A 181 6.26 10.34 14.19
CA ARG A 181 5.94 10.81 12.84
C ARG A 181 6.21 9.72 11.81
N ILE A 182 5.39 9.69 10.75
CA ILE A 182 5.62 8.86 9.58
C ILE A 182 6.76 9.46 8.76
N ALA A 183 7.82 8.69 8.54
CA ALA A 183 8.88 8.96 7.57
C ALA A 183 9.14 7.68 6.78
N ALA A 184 9.62 7.80 5.54
CA ALA A 184 9.81 6.72 4.59
C ALA A 184 11.16 6.01 4.77
N ALA A 185 11.15 4.69 4.92
CA ALA A 185 12.30 3.80 4.86
C ALA A 185 12.18 2.86 3.66
N ALA A 186 13.13 2.98 2.74
CA ALA A 186 13.43 1.96 1.74
C ALA A 186 14.81 1.42 2.07
N ALA A 187 14.91 0.16 2.52
CA ALA A 187 16.12 -0.67 2.34
C ALA A 187 15.96 -2.08 2.91
N ALA A 188 15.30 -2.29 4.06
CA ALA A 188 15.29 -3.63 4.70
C ALA A 188 13.97 -4.41 4.55
N ALA A 189 12.82 -3.72 4.47
CA ALA A 189 11.52 -4.36 4.22
C ALA A 189 11.31 -4.73 2.74
N ALA A 190 12.07 -4.09 1.83
CA ALA A 190 12.01 -4.34 0.39
C ALA A 190 12.40 -5.77 0.01
N ALA A 191 13.33 -6.41 0.75
CA ALA A 191 13.73 -7.78 0.47
C ALA A 191 12.65 -8.82 0.84
N ALA A 192 11.82 -8.54 1.86
CA ALA A 192 10.73 -9.43 2.27
C ALA A 192 9.44 -9.18 1.47
N ALA A 193 9.14 -7.93 1.12
CA ALA A 193 8.04 -7.59 0.22
C ALA A 193 8.29 -8.09 -1.22
N ALA A 194 9.55 -8.09 -1.68
CA ALA A 194 9.93 -8.70 -2.96
C ALA A 194 9.70 -10.22 -3.00
N ALA A 195 9.84 -10.92 -1.87
CA ALA A 195 9.54 -12.36 -1.78
C ALA A 195 8.02 -12.64 -1.83
N ALA A 196 7.19 -11.79 -1.22
CA ALA A 196 5.73 -11.91 -1.27
C ALA A 196 5.15 -11.55 -2.66
N ALA A 197 5.73 -10.55 -3.34
CA ALA A 197 5.37 -10.22 -4.72
C ALA A 197 5.72 -11.36 -5.70
N ALA A 198 6.82 -12.08 -5.47
CA ALA A 198 7.19 -13.27 -6.25
C ALA A 198 6.19 -14.43 -6.10
N ALA A 199 5.61 -14.62 -4.91
CA ALA A 199 4.59 -15.64 -4.68
C ALA A 199 3.24 -15.29 -5.32
N ALA A 200 2.85 -14.00 -5.31
CA ALA A 200 1.64 -13.53 -5.96
C ALA A 200 1.69 -13.63 -7.49
N ALA A 201 2.86 -13.37 -8.08
CA ALA A 201 3.10 -13.56 -9.51
C ALA A 201 3.02 -15.04 -9.92
N ALA A 202 3.46 -15.97 -9.07
CA ALA A 202 3.35 -17.41 -9.33
C ALA A 202 1.89 -17.91 -9.29
N ALA A 203 1.06 -17.36 -8.40
CA ALA A 203 -0.36 -17.71 -8.32
C ALA A 203 -1.17 -17.21 -9.54
N ALA A 204 -0.88 -16.00 -10.03
CA ALA A 204 -1.49 -15.47 -11.25
C ALA A 204 -1.07 -16.24 -12.52
N ALA A 205 0.17 -16.72 -12.57
CA ALA A 205 0.67 -17.57 -13.66
C ALA A 205 0.04 -18.97 -13.66
N ALA A 206 -0.28 -19.53 -12.49
CA ALA A 206 -0.93 -20.84 -12.38
C ALA A 206 -2.40 -20.81 -12.83
N VAL A 207 -3.12 -19.71 -12.58
CA VAL A 207 -4.51 -19.53 -13.06
C VAL A 207 -4.56 -19.36 -14.58
N ALA A 208 -3.56 -18.71 -15.18
CA ALA A 208 -3.44 -18.60 -16.64
C ALA A 208 -3.08 -19.94 -17.32
N ALA A 209 -2.30 -20.82 -16.65
CA ALA A 209 -1.92 -22.13 -17.17
C ALA A 209 -3.08 -23.15 -17.22
N ALA A 210 -4.18 -22.89 -16.50
CA ALA A 210 -5.36 -23.76 -16.47
C ALA A 210 -6.37 -23.50 -17.61
N GLY A 211 -6.16 -22.45 -18.41
CA GLY A 211 -7.11 -22.03 -19.46
C GLY A 211 -6.48 -21.94 -20.86
N GLY A 212 -6.57 -23.03 -21.63
CA GLY A 212 -6.67 -22.96 -23.10
C GLY A 212 -5.35 -22.81 -23.87
N GLY A 213 -4.98 -23.85 -24.60
CA GLY A 213 -3.77 -23.90 -25.40
C GLY A 213 -3.79 -23.09 -26.71
N GLY A 214 -2.60 -22.96 -27.29
CA GLY A 214 -2.40 -22.68 -28.72
C GLY A 214 -1.52 -21.45 -29.02
N GLY A 215 -0.30 -21.72 -29.50
CA GLY A 215 0.41 -20.83 -30.43
C GLY A 215 1.56 -20.01 -29.85
N GLY A 216 2.79 -20.34 -30.24
CA GLY A 216 4.04 -19.78 -29.74
C GLY A 216 4.31 -18.31 -30.06
N GLY A 217 5.18 -17.71 -29.25
CA GLY A 217 5.72 -16.36 -29.43
C GLY A 217 5.96 -15.63 -28.11
N SER A 218 6.71 -16.25 -27.18
CA SER A 218 6.96 -15.71 -25.84
C SER A 218 8.03 -14.63 -25.88
N VAL A 219 7.65 -13.38 -25.56
CA VAL A 219 8.51 -12.41 -24.87
C VAL A 219 7.64 -11.65 -23.87
N VAL A 220 7.40 -12.26 -22.70
CA VAL A 220 6.71 -11.63 -21.57
C VAL A 220 7.75 -10.88 -20.75
N MET A 221 7.82 -9.57 -20.91
CA MET A 221 8.54 -8.69 -19.98
C MET A 221 7.53 -8.19 -18.95
N ALA A 222 7.36 -8.94 -17.86
CA ALA A 222 6.52 -8.55 -16.73
C ALA A 222 7.42 -8.20 -15.54
N ALA A 223 7.72 -6.92 -15.42
CA ALA A 223 8.30 -6.33 -14.22
C ALA A 223 7.72 -4.94 -14.07
N VAL A 224 6.62 -4.80 -13.34
CA VAL A 224 6.37 -3.61 -12.51
C VAL A 224 5.61 -4.08 -11.28
N LEU A 225 6.29 -3.92 -10.15
CA LEU A 225 5.85 -4.17 -8.77
C LEU A 225 4.61 -3.36 -8.40
#